data_AF-Q1ATB2-F1
#
_entry.id   AF-Q1ATB2-F1
#
_cell.length_a   1.000
_cell.length_b   1.000
_cell.length_c   1.000
_cell.angle_alpha   90.00
_cell.angle_beta   90.00
_cell.angle_gamma   90.00
#
_symmetry.space_group_name_H-M   'P 1'
#
loop_
_entity.id
_entity.type
_entity.pdbx_description
1 polymer ?
#
loop_
_entity_poly.entity_id
_entity_poly.type
_entity_poly.pdbx_seq_one_letter_code
_entity_poly.pdbx_strand_id
1 'polypeptide(L)'
;MSGVKLFLAVAASAVFAWAAGCSGAEDVQRAGGIAHREDTVAERTASPEQGEGRHGEGRNAKSAGALAAGDGGYERVVHDTGALSAELPAAWEERLTGEVASYDGQPVGPSITASTDLDAWHETGGVPGVFFVASRDLAEAYTNDGLLDHPYNDLSSACVPGERRDFRRGPYSGRIQAWGNCYGKAEASFYTLVASPGDRECVAVIQIGTYGGKDRKAARRILDTFEVDCGRVPGHGYAPPAPTADETVSCDDFISVTGKPSQWQAQQFYDFQATPRERAILDPDGNGFACDGGALVPPAQEAPQIGSTCPPGTHGFGDPGTGQLRCLTPEELERLQGAPASPDPGYAPPPPARDGVCEGRGEEDPDCADMLRESMENSTP
;
A
#
# COMPACT_ATOMS: atom_id res chain seq x y z
N MET A 1 2.62 40.74 23.55
CA MET A 1 2.92 40.24 22.19
C MET A 1 3.55 38.88 22.38
N SER A 2 2.70 37.87 22.65
CA SER A 2 3.13 36.53 23.04
C SER A 2 2.84 35.58 21.90
N GLY A 3 3.89 34.87 21.48
CA GLY A 3 3.80 33.81 20.49
C GLY A 3 3.08 32.59 21.05
N VAL A 4 2.21 32.02 20.23
CA VAL A 4 1.64 30.70 20.41
C VAL A 4 2.28 29.82 19.36
N LYS A 5 3.15 28.90 19.80
CA LYS A 5 3.63 27.79 18.97
C LYS A 5 2.55 26.71 19.02
N LEU A 6 1.85 26.50 17.92
CA LEU A 6 0.92 25.40 17.74
C LEU A 6 1.73 24.19 17.26
N PHE A 7 1.84 23.17 18.11
CA PHE A 7 2.30 21.84 17.71
C PHE A 7 1.13 21.15 17.03
N LEU A 8 1.27 20.84 15.73
CA LEU A 8 0.41 19.87 15.06
C LEU A 8 1.09 18.51 15.10
N ALA A 9 0.36 17.51 15.62
CA ALA A 9 0.76 16.13 15.67
C ALA A 9 0.64 15.49 14.28
N VAL A 10 1.71 14.84 13.85
CA VAL A 10 1.76 14.00 12.65
C VAL A 10 1.31 12.60 13.07
N ALA A 11 0.19 12.12 12.52
CA ALA A 11 -0.20 10.73 12.60
C ALA A 11 0.65 9.94 11.60
N ALA A 12 1.84 9.53 12.03
CA ALA A 12 2.47 8.34 11.48
C ALA A 12 1.65 7.16 11.99
N SER A 13 1.09 6.35 11.07
CA SER A 13 0.42 5.11 11.42
C SER A 13 1.41 4.19 12.13
N ALA A 14 1.41 4.23 13.45
CA ALA A 14 2.10 3.29 14.30
C ALA A 14 1.30 1.98 14.29
N VAL A 15 1.77 1.02 13.50
CA VAL A 15 1.31 -0.37 13.58
C VAL A 15 1.66 -0.89 14.97
N PHE A 16 0.64 -1.10 15.80
CA PHE A 16 0.77 -1.69 17.12
C PHE A 16 1.16 -3.17 16.99
N ALA A 17 2.39 -3.50 17.37
CA ALA A 17 2.82 -4.88 17.55
C ALA A 17 2.16 -5.49 18.79
N TRP A 18 1.13 -6.32 18.60
CA TRP A 18 0.61 -7.20 19.64
C TRP A 18 1.51 -8.43 19.75
N ALA A 19 2.32 -8.49 20.81
CA ALA A 19 3.01 -9.70 21.23
C ALA A 19 2.12 -10.50 22.19
N ALA A 20 1.40 -11.49 21.67
CA ALA A 20 0.78 -12.54 22.48
C ALA A 20 1.63 -13.80 22.40
N GLY A 21 2.28 -14.14 23.52
CA GLY A 21 3.05 -15.37 23.67
C GLY A 21 2.15 -16.60 23.76
N CYS A 22 2.48 -17.62 22.97
CA CYS A 22 2.17 -19.01 23.28
C CYS A 22 3.38 -19.88 22.92
N SER A 23 4.15 -20.20 23.95
CA SER A 23 5.13 -21.28 23.98
C SER A 23 4.40 -22.63 24.06
N GLY A 24 4.69 -23.54 23.13
CA GLY A 24 4.20 -24.92 23.18
C GLY A 24 4.84 -25.76 22.08
N ALA A 25 6.02 -26.30 22.38
CA ALA A 25 6.73 -27.28 21.55
C ALA A 25 6.22 -28.69 21.84
N GLU A 26 5.94 -29.48 20.80
CA GLU A 26 6.03 -30.94 20.87
C GLU A 26 6.66 -31.49 19.58
N ASP A 27 7.81 -32.14 19.79
CA ASP A 27 8.53 -33.00 18.86
C ASP A 27 7.67 -34.19 18.41
N VAL A 28 7.62 -34.45 17.09
CA VAL A 28 7.46 -35.82 16.57
C VAL A 28 8.37 -36.01 15.37
N GLN A 29 9.54 -36.61 15.63
CA GLN A 29 10.30 -37.35 14.64
C GLN A 29 9.52 -38.60 14.22
N ARG A 30 9.29 -38.80 12.92
CA ARG A 30 9.22 -40.17 12.38
C ARG A 30 9.72 -40.26 10.95
N ALA A 31 10.70 -41.13 10.81
CA ALA A 31 11.32 -41.58 9.58
C ALA A 31 10.35 -42.29 8.65
N GLY A 32 10.63 -42.20 7.34
CA GLY A 32 9.99 -42.99 6.31
C GLY A 32 10.59 -42.67 4.94
N GLY A 33 11.76 -43.24 4.64
CA GLY A 33 12.34 -43.19 3.31
C GLY A 33 11.56 -44.05 2.31
N ILE A 34 11.45 -43.58 1.06
CA ILE A 34 11.12 -44.43 -0.08
C ILE A 34 11.97 -44.00 -1.29
N ALA A 35 12.83 -44.93 -1.67
CA ALA A 35 13.33 -45.31 -3.00
C ALA A 35 13.41 -44.26 -4.12
N HIS A 36 14.66 -44.02 -4.53
CA HIS A 36 15.06 -43.76 -5.91
C HIS A 36 14.41 -44.74 -6.90
N ARG A 37 13.86 -44.20 -7.98
CA ARG A 37 13.69 -44.92 -9.24
C ARG A 37 14.12 -44.02 -10.39
N GLU A 38 15.24 -44.38 -10.98
CA GLU A 38 15.71 -43.93 -12.29
C GLU A 38 14.79 -44.53 -13.36
N ASP A 39 14.32 -43.74 -14.31
CA ASP A 39 13.83 -44.24 -15.60
C ASP A 39 14.15 -43.21 -16.70
N THR A 40 15.31 -43.44 -17.32
CA THR A 40 15.66 -43.35 -18.75
C THR A 40 15.01 -42.33 -19.70
N VAL A 41 15.94 -41.57 -20.29
CA VAL A 41 15.97 -40.91 -21.61
C VAL A 41 15.33 -41.74 -22.74
N ALA A 42 14.50 -41.09 -23.55
CA ALA A 42 14.20 -41.51 -24.92
C ALA A 42 14.22 -40.30 -25.86
N GLU A 43 15.31 -40.19 -26.60
CA GLU A 43 15.47 -39.41 -27.83
C GLU A 43 14.33 -39.66 -28.82
N ARG A 44 13.82 -38.60 -29.45
CA ARG A 44 13.16 -38.72 -30.74
C ARG A 44 13.42 -37.49 -31.61
N THR A 45 14.36 -37.67 -32.52
CA THR A 45 14.67 -36.87 -33.70
C THR A 45 13.54 -37.03 -34.73
N ALA A 46 13.03 -35.92 -35.29
CA ALA A 46 12.62 -35.81 -36.69
C ALA A 46 12.25 -34.36 -37.06
N SER A 47 12.81 -33.92 -38.18
CA SER A 47 12.56 -32.70 -38.96
C SER A 47 12.41 -33.17 -40.42
N PRO A 48 12.09 -32.34 -41.44
CA PRO A 48 11.02 -31.35 -41.62
C PRO A 48 10.09 -31.75 -42.79
N GLU A 49 8.90 -31.14 -42.92
CA GLU A 49 8.23 -31.06 -44.23
C GLU A 49 7.69 -29.65 -44.50
N GLN A 50 8.07 -29.15 -45.66
CA GLN A 50 7.66 -27.91 -46.31
C GLN A 50 6.25 -28.10 -46.91
N GLY A 51 5.43 -27.06 -46.84
CA GLY A 51 4.17 -26.99 -47.58
C GLY A 51 3.79 -25.54 -47.85
N GLU A 52 4.11 -25.06 -49.06
CA GLU A 52 3.62 -23.80 -49.62
C GLU A 52 2.12 -23.88 -49.91
N GLY A 53 1.38 -22.84 -49.52
CA GLY A 53 -0.03 -22.66 -49.88
C GLY A 53 -0.41 -21.18 -49.79
N ARG A 54 -0.75 -20.59 -50.93
CA ARG A 54 -0.91 -19.16 -51.20
C ARG A 54 -2.40 -18.77 -51.25
N HIS A 55 -2.70 -17.50 -50.94
CA HIS A 55 -3.91 -16.70 -51.21
C HIS A 55 -5.16 -16.88 -50.32
N GLY A 56 -5.59 -15.77 -49.70
CA GLY A 56 -6.88 -15.63 -49.02
C GLY A 56 -7.05 -14.27 -48.32
N GLU A 57 -7.63 -13.32 -49.04
CA GLU A 57 -7.88 -11.92 -48.71
C GLU A 57 -8.88 -11.69 -47.55
N GLY A 58 -8.56 -10.75 -46.67
CA GLY A 58 -9.49 -9.76 -46.09
C GLY A 58 -10.49 -10.21 -45.02
N ARG A 59 -10.15 -10.01 -43.73
CA ARG A 59 -11.11 -9.56 -42.69
C ARG A 59 -10.41 -8.67 -41.66
N ASN A 60 -10.87 -7.42 -41.58
CA ASN A 60 -10.64 -6.50 -40.47
C ASN A 60 -11.29 -7.11 -39.22
N ALA A 61 -10.47 -7.67 -38.33
CA ALA A 61 -10.89 -8.08 -37.00
C ALA A 61 -9.96 -7.39 -36.00
N LYS A 62 -10.57 -6.50 -35.20
CA LYS A 62 -10.02 -5.87 -34.00
C LYS A 62 -9.45 -6.98 -33.11
N SER A 63 -8.14 -7.20 -33.18
CA SER A 63 -7.46 -8.19 -32.36
C SER A 63 -7.36 -7.68 -30.93
N ALA A 64 -8.37 -8.00 -30.13
CA ALA A 64 -8.16 -8.20 -28.70
C ALA A 64 -7.25 -9.43 -28.58
N GLY A 65 -5.97 -9.18 -28.30
CA GLY A 65 -5.01 -10.25 -28.03
C GLY A 65 -5.42 -10.96 -26.76
N ALA A 66 -6.08 -12.11 -26.91
CA ALA A 66 -6.22 -13.08 -25.84
C ALA A 66 -4.81 -13.63 -25.54
N LEU A 67 -4.16 -13.07 -24.52
CA LEU A 67 -2.97 -13.65 -23.93
C LEU A 67 -3.37 -14.97 -23.26
N ALA A 68 -2.64 -16.03 -23.62
CA ALA A 68 -2.92 -17.39 -23.19
C ALA A 68 -2.83 -17.51 -21.65
N ALA A 69 -3.88 -18.06 -21.06
CA ALA A 69 -3.94 -18.38 -19.63
C ALA A 69 -3.18 -19.69 -19.36
N GLY A 70 -2.04 -19.58 -18.70
CA GLY A 70 -1.21 -20.67 -18.18
C GLY A 70 0.06 -20.06 -17.62
N ASP A 71 0.32 -20.25 -16.33
CA ASP A 71 1.40 -19.62 -15.52
C ASP A 71 1.06 -18.23 -14.95
N GLY A 72 -0.02 -18.12 -14.16
CA GLY A 72 -0.28 -16.96 -13.30
C GLY A 72 -0.09 -15.61 -13.97
N GLY A 73 -0.64 -15.48 -15.18
CA GLY A 73 -0.28 -14.49 -16.19
C GLY A 73 -0.34 -13.04 -15.75
N TYR A 74 0.18 -12.15 -16.60
CA TYR A 74 0.13 -10.71 -16.37
C TYR A 74 -0.96 -10.08 -17.21
N GLU A 75 -1.52 -9.00 -16.70
CA GLU A 75 -2.48 -8.19 -17.41
C GLU A 75 -2.12 -6.71 -17.35
N ARG A 76 -2.42 -6.01 -18.45
CA ARG A 76 -2.19 -4.57 -18.53
C ARG A 76 -3.29 -3.85 -17.78
N VAL A 77 -2.93 -3.22 -16.68
CA VAL A 77 -3.79 -2.32 -15.90
C VAL A 77 -3.52 -0.89 -16.33
N VAL A 78 -4.58 -0.11 -16.52
CA VAL A 78 -4.53 1.28 -16.97
C VAL A 78 -5.38 2.10 -16.01
N HIS A 79 -4.85 3.22 -15.52
CA HIS A 79 -5.62 4.17 -14.70
C HIS A 79 -6.74 4.81 -15.55
N ASP A 80 -7.84 5.20 -14.92
CA ASP A 80 -9.04 5.69 -15.62
C ASP A 80 -8.77 6.94 -16.48
N THR A 81 -7.83 7.79 -16.07
CA THR A 81 -7.37 8.95 -16.85
C THR A 81 -6.49 8.58 -18.06
N GLY A 82 -6.01 7.35 -18.12
CA GLY A 82 -5.03 6.86 -19.09
C GLY A 82 -3.62 7.43 -18.91
N ALA A 83 -3.33 8.05 -17.76
CA ALA A 83 -2.01 8.63 -17.45
C ALA A 83 -0.99 7.59 -16.97
N LEU A 84 -1.46 6.47 -16.42
CA LEU A 84 -0.64 5.39 -15.88
C LEU A 84 -1.03 4.06 -16.53
N SER A 85 -0.05 3.21 -16.78
CA SER A 85 -0.31 1.78 -17.00
C SER A 85 0.87 0.92 -16.56
N ALA A 86 0.61 -0.34 -16.22
CA ALA A 86 1.65 -1.33 -15.95
C ALA A 86 1.09 -2.74 -16.20
N GLU A 87 1.96 -3.72 -16.40
CA GLU A 87 1.54 -5.12 -16.34
C GLU A 87 1.65 -5.67 -14.92
N LEU A 88 0.51 -6.09 -14.37
CA LEU A 88 0.41 -6.61 -13.02
C LEU A 88 0.08 -8.11 -13.06
N PRO A 89 0.49 -8.91 -12.06
CA PRO A 89 0.02 -10.29 -11.95
C PRO A 89 -1.50 -10.34 -11.94
N ALA A 90 -2.10 -11.30 -12.66
CA ALA A 90 -3.55 -11.48 -12.66
C ALA A 90 -4.08 -11.85 -11.27
N ALA A 91 -3.27 -12.55 -10.46
CA ALA A 91 -3.55 -12.82 -9.04
C ALA A 91 -3.57 -11.55 -8.16
N TRP A 92 -3.04 -10.45 -8.70
CA TRP A 92 -3.23 -9.03 -8.35
C TRP A 92 -4.68 -8.55 -8.35
N GLU A 93 -5.68 -9.32 -7.90
CA GLU A 93 -7.10 -9.11 -8.26
C GLU A 93 -7.71 -7.87 -7.60
N GLU A 94 -7.23 -7.47 -6.42
CA GLU A 94 -7.72 -6.27 -5.73
C GLU A 94 -7.01 -5.03 -6.27
N ARG A 95 -7.78 -4.11 -6.86
CA ARG A 95 -7.23 -2.97 -7.60
C ARG A 95 -8.04 -1.70 -7.44
N LEU A 96 -7.32 -0.59 -7.44
CA LEU A 96 -7.86 0.75 -7.43
C LEU A 96 -7.19 1.55 -8.55
N THR A 97 -7.98 1.94 -9.57
CA THR A 97 -7.50 2.59 -10.80
C THR A 97 -8.11 3.97 -11.06
N GLY A 98 -8.91 4.48 -10.12
CA GLY A 98 -9.50 5.81 -10.16
C GLY A 98 -9.04 6.71 -9.00
N GLU A 99 -8.01 6.30 -8.27
CA GLU A 99 -7.56 6.99 -7.07
C GLU A 99 -6.70 8.22 -7.39
N VAL A 100 -6.77 9.18 -6.46
CA VAL A 100 -5.89 10.33 -6.42
C VAL A 100 -4.99 10.16 -5.22
N ALA A 101 -3.71 9.93 -5.47
CA ALA A 101 -2.73 9.87 -4.41
C ALA A 101 -2.66 11.20 -3.68
N SER A 102 -2.46 11.11 -2.37
CA SER A 102 -2.22 12.25 -1.49
C SER A 102 -0.79 12.23 -0.98
N TYR A 103 -0.19 13.41 -0.86
CA TYR A 103 1.14 13.61 -0.30
C TYR A 103 1.08 14.81 0.64
N ASP A 104 1.40 14.60 1.92
CA ASP A 104 1.20 15.61 2.97
C ASP A 104 -0.25 16.15 3.03
N GLY A 105 -1.22 15.28 2.74
CA GLY A 105 -2.64 15.64 2.72
C GLY A 105 -3.07 16.45 1.49
N GLN A 106 -2.19 16.67 0.51
CA GLN A 106 -2.52 17.32 -0.75
C GLN A 106 -2.64 16.30 -1.89
N PRO A 107 -3.67 16.39 -2.75
CA PRO A 107 -3.76 15.54 -3.92
C PRO A 107 -2.58 15.81 -4.86
N VAL A 108 -1.82 14.77 -5.23
CA VAL A 108 -0.61 14.91 -6.05
C VAL A 108 -0.72 14.29 -7.44
N GLY A 109 -1.71 13.45 -7.70
CA GLY A 109 -1.94 12.91 -9.04
C GLY A 109 -2.65 11.55 -9.07
N PRO A 110 -2.89 11.00 -10.27
CA PRO A 110 -3.48 9.68 -10.45
C PRO A 110 -2.59 8.60 -9.82
N SER A 111 -3.22 7.56 -9.28
CA SER A 111 -2.51 6.39 -8.76
C SER A 111 -3.19 5.06 -9.07
N ILE A 112 -2.37 4.03 -9.23
CA ILE A 112 -2.80 2.63 -9.28
C ILE A 112 -2.32 1.94 -8.00
N THR A 113 -3.25 1.33 -7.27
CA THR A 113 -2.94 0.43 -6.16
C THR A 113 -3.43 -0.97 -6.53
N ALA A 114 -2.61 -1.99 -6.31
CA ALA A 114 -3.04 -3.38 -6.52
C ALA A 114 -2.35 -4.34 -5.54
N SER A 115 -3.08 -5.33 -5.05
CA SER A 115 -2.58 -6.31 -4.09
C SER A 115 -3.37 -7.63 -4.20
N THR A 116 -2.86 -8.70 -3.61
CA THR A 116 -3.68 -9.90 -3.37
C THR A 116 -4.77 -9.67 -2.33
N ASP A 117 -4.58 -8.65 -1.49
CA ASP A 117 -5.46 -8.22 -0.40
C ASP A 117 -5.10 -6.76 -0.07
N LEU A 118 -5.97 -5.79 -0.42
CA LEU A 118 -5.69 -4.37 -0.22
C LEU A 118 -5.83 -3.96 1.24
N ASP A 119 -6.78 -4.53 1.99
CA ASP A 119 -6.94 -4.25 3.42
C ASP A 119 -5.66 -4.68 4.16
N ALA A 120 -5.17 -5.89 3.90
CA ALA A 120 -3.91 -6.37 4.48
C ALA A 120 -2.71 -5.52 4.05
N TRP A 121 -2.65 -5.09 2.78
CA TRP A 121 -1.59 -4.21 2.26
C TRP A 121 -1.50 -2.89 3.02
N HIS A 122 -2.66 -2.26 3.32
CA HIS A 122 -2.70 -0.97 3.99
C HIS A 122 -2.53 -1.05 5.51
N GLU A 123 -3.08 -2.08 6.15
CA GLU A 123 -3.15 -2.14 7.61
C GLU A 123 -2.00 -2.93 8.24
N THR A 124 -1.64 -4.05 7.62
CA THR A 124 -0.75 -5.05 8.25
C THR A 124 0.54 -5.31 7.47
N GLY A 125 0.58 -4.94 6.19
CA GLY A 125 1.56 -5.46 5.24
C GLY A 125 1.45 -6.97 5.10
N GLY A 126 2.55 -7.65 4.80
CA GLY A 126 2.59 -9.12 4.76
C GLY A 126 2.06 -9.75 3.48
N VAL A 127 1.56 -8.94 2.54
CA VAL A 127 1.02 -9.36 1.24
C VAL A 127 1.72 -8.63 0.10
N PRO A 128 1.91 -9.28 -1.07
CA PRO A 128 2.52 -8.62 -2.22
C PRO A 128 1.55 -7.63 -2.86
N GLY A 129 2.11 -6.52 -3.34
CA GLY A 129 1.32 -5.45 -3.94
C GLY A 129 2.18 -4.36 -4.56
N VAL A 130 1.52 -3.41 -5.21
CA VAL A 130 2.10 -2.22 -5.80
C VAL A 130 1.25 -1.01 -5.49
N PHE A 131 1.93 0.09 -5.19
CA PHE A 131 1.39 1.44 -5.24
C PHE A 131 2.19 2.25 -6.25
N PHE A 132 1.53 2.89 -7.20
CA PHE A 132 2.14 3.61 -8.31
C PHE A 132 1.42 4.94 -8.52
N VAL A 133 2.13 6.06 -8.37
CA VAL A 133 1.62 7.41 -8.64
C VAL A 133 2.44 8.09 -9.73
N ALA A 134 1.78 8.90 -10.57
CA ALA A 134 2.46 9.92 -11.37
C ALA A 134 2.01 11.31 -10.98
N SER A 135 2.96 12.23 -10.88
CA SER A 135 2.71 13.59 -10.42
C SER A 135 3.60 14.62 -11.11
N ARG A 136 3.02 15.75 -11.51
CA ARG A 136 3.75 16.95 -11.94
C ARG A 136 4.21 17.75 -10.71
N ASP A 137 3.35 17.83 -9.70
CA ASP A 137 3.60 18.57 -8.46
C ASP A 137 4.83 18.02 -7.71
N LEU A 138 4.94 16.70 -7.57
CA LEU A 138 6.11 16.07 -6.96
C LEU A 138 7.38 16.23 -7.81
N ALA A 139 7.24 16.30 -9.14
CA ALA A 139 8.36 16.48 -10.04
C ALA A 139 8.99 17.87 -9.89
N GLU A 140 8.17 18.90 -9.68
CA GLU A 140 8.62 20.27 -9.41
C GLU A 140 9.13 20.46 -7.99
N ALA A 141 8.43 19.91 -6.99
CA ALA A 141 8.71 20.16 -5.59
C ALA A 141 9.95 19.42 -5.06
N TYR A 142 10.30 18.27 -5.63
CA TYR A 142 11.35 17.40 -5.10
C TYR A 142 12.34 16.96 -6.18
N THR A 143 13.51 16.48 -5.75
CA THR A 143 14.44 15.71 -6.59
C THR A 143 14.15 14.20 -6.46
N ASN A 144 14.78 13.36 -7.28
CA ASN A 144 14.61 11.90 -7.15
C ASN A 144 15.06 11.37 -5.77
N ASP A 145 16.25 11.78 -5.31
CA ASP A 145 16.71 11.39 -3.97
C ASP A 145 15.86 12.04 -2.87
N GLY A 146 15.40 13.29 -3.06
CA GLY A 146 14.49 13.95 -2.12
C GLY A 146 13.15 13.23 -1.95
N LEU A 147 12.62 12.61 -3.01
CA LEU A 147 11.43 11.75 -2.92
C LEU A 147 11.74 10.42 -2.22
N LEU A 148 12.89 9.79 -2.51
CA LEU A 148 13.29 8.54 -1.84
C LEU A 148 13.53 8.73 -0.35
N ASP A 149 14.08 9.88 0.05
CA ASP A 149 14.37 10.21 1.45
C ASP A 149 13.14 10.79 2.19
N HIS A 150 12.01 10.95 1.49
CA HIS A 150 10.81 11.50 2.09
C HIS A 150 10.17 10.51 3.09
N PRO A 151 9.60 10.98 4.22
CA PRO A 151 9.00 10.10 5.23
C PRO A 151 7.96 9.09 4.70
N TYR A 152 7.19 9.44 3.67
CA TYR A 152 6.23 8.51 3.03
C TYR A 152 6.86 7.37 2.23
N ASN A 153 8.13 7.51 1.86
CA ASN A 153 8.91 6.53 1.11
C ASN A 153 10.00 5.86 1.95
N ASP A 154 10.19 6.33 3.20
CA ASP A 154 11.12 5.75 4.16
C ASP A 154 10.48 4.56 4.88
N LEU A 155 10.94 3.35 4.52
CA LEU A 155 10.48 2.11 5.13
C LEU A 155 11.43 1.61 6.21
N SER A 156 12.39 2.42 6.69
CA SER A 156 13.43 1.99 7.65
C SER A 156 12.89 1.59 9.02
N SER A 157 11.67 2.00 9.37
CA SER A 157 10.99 1.57 10.60
C SER A 157 10.55 0.11 10.57
N ALA A 158 10.28 -0.42 9.38
CA ALA A 158 9.80 -1.79 9.17
C ALA A 158 10.81 -2.68 8.44
N CYS A 159 11.74 -2.10 7.69
CA CYS A 159 12.65 -2.80 6.80
C CYS A 159 14.12 -2.39 7.03
N VAL A 160 15.03 -3.26 6.62
CA VAL A 160 16.46 -2.93 6.54
C VAL A 160 16.73 -2.26 5.19
N PRO A 161 17.25 -1.02 5.15
CA PRO A 161 17.59 -0.36 3.90
C PRO A 161 18.70 -1.13 3.17
N GLY A 162 18.45 -1.46 1.92
CA GLY A 162 19.42 -2.03 0.99
C GLY A 162 20.18 -0.97 0.20
N GLU A 163 20.82 -1.41 -0.88
CA GLU A 163 21.54 -0.51 -1.78
C GLU A 163 20.57 0.36 -2.59
N ARG A 164 20.94 1.64 -2.77
CA ARG A 164 20.30 2.56 -3.70
C ARG A 164 21.03 2.54 -5.04
N ARG A 165 20.30 2.40 -6.13
CA ARG A 165 20.88 2.26 -7.48
C ARG A 165 20.25 3.24 -8.46
N ASP A 166 21.01 3.58 -9.50
CA ASP A 166 20.48 4.32 -10.64
C ASP A 166 19.52 3.43 -11.43
N PHE A 167 18.43 4.01 -11.92
CA PHE A 167 17.46 3.35 -12.78
C PHE A 167 17.46 4.01 -14.16
N ARG A 168 17.53 3.20 -15.23
CA ARG A 168 17.40 3.66 -16.62
C ARG A 168 16.63 2.63 -17.43
N ARG A 169 15.56 3.07 -18.08
CA ARG A 169 14.77 2.24 -19.02
C ARG A 169 14.16 3.15 -20.07
N GLY A 170 14.60 3.04 -21.32
CA GLY A 170 14.08 3.87 -22.42
C GLY A 170 14.13 5.37 -22.08
N PRO A 171 12.98 6.09 -22.10
CA PRO A 171 12.95 7.52 -21.76
C PRO A 171 13.07 7.81 -20.26
N TYR A 172 12.94 6.78 -19.39
CA TYR A 172 12.91 6.95 -17.95
C TYR A 172 14.31 6.91 -17.35
N SER A 173 14.59 7.88 -16.49
CA SER A 173 15.78 7.92 -15.64
C SER A 173 15.38 8.22 -14.21
N GLY A 174 16.06 7.59 -13.25
CA GLY A 174 15.61 7.59 -11.87
C GLY A 174 16.58 6.95 -10.89
N ARG A 175 16.06 6.67 -9.71
CA ARG A 175 16.75 6.01 -8.59
C ARG A 175 15.80 5.00 -7.97
N ILE A 176 16.33 3.84 -7.58
CA ILE A 176 15.59 2.79 -6.87
C ILE A 176 16.25 2.50 -5.53
N GLN A 177 15.44 2.40 -4.48
CA GLN A 177 15.84 1.97 -3.14
C GLN A 177 15.27 0.57 -2.88
N ALA A 178 16.15 -0.39 -2.59
CA ALA A 178 15.73 -1.70 -2.10
C ALA A 178 15.56 -1.67 -0.58
N TRP A 179 14.57 -2.42 -0.09
CA TRP A 179 14.30 -2.60 1.33
C TRP A 179 14.14 -4.09 1.58
N GLY A 180 14.97 -4.67 2.44
CA GLY A 180 14.97 -6.10 2.73
C GLY A 180 14.59 -6.39 4.17
N ASN A 181 14.37 -7.67 4.48
CA ASN A 181 14.05 -8.14 5.83
C ASN A 181 12.89 -7.37 6.48
N CYS A 182 11.86 -7.06 5.69
CA CYS A 182 10.73 -6.27 6.15
C CYS A 182 9.93 -7.05 7.20
N TYR A 183 9.58 -6.37 8.29
CA TYR A 183 8.89 -6.96 9.45
C TYR A 183 9.64 -8.16 10.05
N GLY A 184 10.97 -8.18 9.93
CA GLY A 184 11.84 -9.26 10.43
C GLY A 184 11.75 -10.57 9.63
N LYS A 185 11.18 -10.54 8.42
CA LYS A 185 11.06 -11.70 7.53
C LYS A 185 12.03 -11.58 6.37
N ALA A 186 12.95 -12.54 6.23
CA ALA A 186 14.02 -12.50 5.22
C ALA A 186 13.48 -12.48 3.78
N GLU A 187 12.35 -13.12 3.54
CA GLU A 187 11.68 -13.21 2.24
C GLU A 187 10.83 -11.98 1.89
N ALA A 188 10.57 -11.10 2.86
CA ALA A 188 9.78 -9.89 2.67
C ALA A 188 10.68 -8.73 2.23
N SER A 189 10.35 -8.10 1.11
CA SER A 189 11.13 -6.99 0.57
C SER A 189 10.24 -5.96 -0.12
N PHE A 190 10.65 -4.70 -0.07
CA PHE A 190 10.03 -3.60 -0.81
C PHE A 190 11.03 -2.98 -1.78
N TYR A 191 10.51 -2.42 -2.87
CA TYR A 191 11.27 -1.60 -3.82
C TYR A 191 10.59 -0.26 -3.98
N THR A 192 11.30 0.83 -3.75
CA THR A 192 10.82 2.19 -4.01
C THR A 192 11.57 2.76 -5.22
N LEU A 193 10.90 2.91 -6.35
CA LEU A 193 11.41 3.58 -7.54
C LEU A 193 10.91 5.02 -7.57
N VAL A 194 11.82 5.95 -7.90
CA VAL A 194 11.47 7.29 -8.34
C VAL A 194 12.11 7.52 -9.70
N ALA A 195 11.30 7.67 -10.74
CA ALA A 195 11.77 7.83 -12.11
C ALA A 195 10.94 8.84 -12.88
N SER A 196 11.57 9.56 -13.80
CA SER A 196 10.91 10.53 -14.67
C SER A 196 11.27 10.27 -16.13
N PRO A 197 10.34 10.48 -17.07
CA PRO A 197 10.70 10.60 -18.47
C PRO A 197 11.53 11.88 -18.68
N GLY A 198 12.58 11.79 -19.50
CA GLY A 198 13.29 12.92 -20.11
C GLY A 198 13.47 14.18 -19.25
N ASP A 199 12.82 15.25 -19.67
CA ASP A 199 12.85 16.61 -19.10
C ASP A 199 12.19 16.75 -17.72
N ARG A 200 11.72 15.64 -17.14
CA ARG A 200 11.09 15.58 -15.82
C ARG A 200 9.79 16.38 -15.76
N GLU A 201 9.02 16.43 -16.86
CA GLU A 201 7.67 17.04 -16.88
C GLU A 201 6.76 16.46 -15.79
N CYS A 202 6.93 15.17 -15.48
CA CYS A 202 6.32 14.52 -14.34
C CYS A 202 7.26 13.46 -13.73
N VAL A 203 6.88 12.89 -12.57
CA VAL A 203 7.61 11.83 -11.89
C VAL A 203 6.69 10.66 -11.57
N ALA A 204 7.19 9.44 -11.77
CA ALA A 204 6.64 8.20 -11.28
C ALA A 204 7.26 7.88 -9.92
N VAL A 205 6.43 7.62 -8.91
CA VAL A 205 6.86 7.01 -7.65
C VAL A 205 6.15 5.66 -7.55
N ILE A 206 6.94 4.58 -7.43
CA ILE A 206 6.42 3.20 -7.41
C ILE A 206 6.96 2.50 -6.17
N GLN A 207 6.08 1.98 -5.34
CA GLN A 207 6.41 1.11 -4.21
C GLN A 207 5.89 -0.30 -4.53
N ILE A 208 6.75 -1.32 -4.44
CA ILE A 208 6.39 -2.70 -4.75
C ILE A 208 6.79 -3.58 -3.56
N GLY A 209 5.81 -4.20 -2.90
CA GLY A 209 6.05 -5.18 -1.84
C GLY A 209 6.05 -6.60 -2.40
N THR A 210 6.98 -7.42 -1.92
CA THR A 210 7.21 -8.79 -2.41
C THR A 210 7.43 -9.75 -1.25
N TYR A 211 6.92 -10.99 -1.38
CA TYR A 211 7.06 -12.05 -0.39
C TYR A 211 7.55 -13.34 -1.07
N GLY A 212 8.87 -13.42 -1.25
CA GLY A 212 9.54 -14.55 -1.92
C GLY A 212 9.74 -14.39 -3.43
N GLY A 213 10.29 -15.44 -4.06
CA GLY A 213 10.82 -15.35 -5.42
C GLY A 213 9.79 -15.08 -6.53
N LYS A 214 8.55 -15.53 -6.36
CA LYS A 214 7.46 -15.28 -7.33
C LYS A 214 7.15 -13.79 -7.44
N ASP A 215 7.03 -13.11 -6.30
CA ASP A 215 6.68 -11.69 -6.27
C ASP A 215 7.85 -10.81 -6.72
N ARG A 216 9.10 -11.24 -6.50
CA ARG A 216 10.27 -10.56 -7.08
C ARG A 216 10.26 -10.57 -8.62
N LYS A 217 9.76 -11.65 -9.24
CA LYS A 217 9.55 -11.68 -10.71
C LYS A 217 8.44 -10.71 -11.13
N ALA A 218 7.37 -10.60 -10.33
CA ALA A 218 6.32 -9.62 -10.56
C ALA A 218 6.85 -8.18 -10.46
N ALA A 219 7.63 -7.85 -9.43
CA ALA A 219 8.23 -6.53 -9.28
C ALA A 219 9.08 -6.14 -10.50
N ARG A 220 9.88 -7.08 -11.01
CA ARG A 220 10.66 -6.85 -12.24
C ARG A 220 9.77 -6.58 -13.43
N ARG A 221 8.72 -7.39 -13.64
CA ARG A 221 7.78 -7.17 -14.74
C ARG A 221 7.10 -5.81 -14.66
N ILE A 222 6.73 -5.37 -13.46
CA ILE A 222 6.15 -4.04 -13.23
C ILE A 222 7.16 -2.95 -13.60
N LEU A 223 8.40 -3.04 -13.12
CA LEU A 223 9.47 -2.07 -13.44
C LEU A 223 9.83 -2.03 -14.94
N ASP A 224 9.67 -3.15 -15.65
CA ASP A 224 9.91 -3.25 -17.09
C ASP A 224 8.75 -2.70 -17.94
N THR A 225 7.53 -2.65 -17.40
CA THR A 225 6.30 -2.39 -18.16
C THR A 225 5.51 -1.15 -17.73
N PHE A 226 5.87 -0.50 -16.63
CA PHE A 226 5.18 0.73 -16.23
C PHE A 226 5.29 1.78 -17.34
N GLU A 227 4.26 2.57 -17.56
CA GLU A 227 4.28 3.69 -18.49
C GLU A 227 3.54 4.87 -17.88
N VAL A 228 4.07 6.06 -18.12
CA VAL A 228 3.47 7.33 -17.70
C VAL A 228 3.32 8.24 -18.92
N ASP A 229 2.09 8.71 -19.14
CA ASP A 229 1.78 9.77 -20.10
C ASP A 229 1.68 11.09 -19.33
N CYS A 230 2.80 11.84 -19.22
CA CYS A 230 2.83 13.10 -18.49
C CYS A 230 1.81 14.11 -19.04
N GLY A 231 1.45 14.06 -20.33
CA GLY A 231 0.43 14.92 -20.95
C GLY A 231 -0.99 14.68 -20.43
N ARG A 232 -1.23 13.52 -19.80
CA ARG A 232 -2.49 13.16 -19.13
C ARG A 232 -2.42 13.23 -17.62
N VAL A 233 -1.24 13.42 -17.03
CA VAL A 233 -1.10 13.70 -15.61
C VAL A 233 -1.63 15.12 -15.37
N PRO A 234 -2.64 15.30 -14.50
CA PRO A 234 -3.14 16.62 -14.15
C PRO A 234 -2.03 17.54 -13.65
N GLY A 235 -2.11 18.83 -14.01
CA GLY A 235 -1.25 19.87 -13.44
C GLY A 235 -1.69 20.30 -12.04
N HIS A 236 -1.01 21.31 -11.51
CA HIS A 236 -1.26 21.87 -10.17
C HIS A 236 -2.74 22.08 -9.86
N GLY A 237 -3.13 21.71 -8.64
CA GLY A 237 -4.48 21.95 -8.15
C GLY A 237 -5.52 21.00 -8.76
N TYR A 238 -5.11 19.78 -9.10
CA TYR A 238 -6.06 18.73 -9.45
C TYR A 238 -6.98 18.47 -8.26
N ALA A 239 -8.17 19.06 -8.33
CA ALA A 239 -9.29 18.66 -7.53
C ALA A 239 -9.87 17.39 -8.17
N PRO A 240 -10.04 16.29 -7.40
CA PRO A 240 -10.87 15.18 -7.85
C PRO A 240 -12.23 15.73 -8.35
N PRO A 241 -12.86 15.11 -9.36
CA PRO A 241 -14.20 15.50 -9.76
C PRO A 241 -15.09 15.51 -8.51
N ALA A 242 -15.79 16.63 -8.27
CA ALA A 242 -16.69 16.73 -7.14
C ALA A 242 -17.73 15.60 -7.22
N PRO A 243 -18.04 14.92 -6.11
CA PRO A 243 -19.08 13.89 -6.11
C PRO A 243 -20.40 14.52 -6.59
N THR A 244 -21.13 13.80 -7.44
CA THR A 244 -22.43 14.27 -7.93
C THR A 244 -23.43 14.28 -6.77
N ALA A 245 -24.01 15.45 -6.49
CA ALA A 245 -24.77 15.75 -5.27
C ALA A 245 -26.04 14.91 -4.98
N ASP A 246 -26.37 13.92 -5.83
CA ASP A 246 -27.58 13.09 -5.70
C ASP A 246 -27.31 11.64 -5.26
N GLU A 247 -26.05 11.22 -5.10
CA GLU A 247 -25.74 9.87 -4.64
C GLU A 247 -25.59 9.86 -3.10
N THR A 248 -26.51 9.17 -2.42
CA THR A 248 -26.42 8.97 -0.97
C THR A 248 -25.38 7.90 -0.68
N VAL A 249 -24.21 8.32 -0.19
CA VAL A 249 -23.14 7.40 0.20
C VAL A 249 -23.56 6.57 1.43
N SER A 250 -23.33 5.27 1.36
CA SER A 250 -23.57 4.27 2.41
C SER A 250 -22.29 3.51 2.72
N CYS A 251 -22.16 2.97 3.93
CA CYS A 251 -21.07 2.04 4.25
C CYS A 251 -21.10 0.77 3.39
N ASP A 252 -22.28 0.39 2.89
CA ASP A 252 -22.43 -0.72 1.95
C ASP A 252 -21.87 -0.41 0.56
N ASP A 253 -21.51 0.83 0.24
CA ASP A 253 -20.91 1.20 -1.04
C ASP A 253 -19.39 0.92 -1.06
N PHE A 254 -18.76 0.77 0.10
CA PHE A 254 -17.33 0.50 0.24
C PHE A 254 -17.09 -1.00 0.34
N ILE A 255 -17.25 -1.69 -0.79
CA ILE A 255 -17.03 -3.12 -0.90
C ILE A 255 -15.70 -3.37 -1.63
N SER A 256 -14.81 -4.15 -1.01
CA SER A 256 -13.62 -4.67 -1.67
C SER A 256 -13.99 -5.53 -2.88
N VAL A 257 -13.02 -5.81 -3.76
CA VAL A 257 -13.29 -6.66 -4.93
C VAL A 257 -13.73 -8.08 -4.57
N THR A 258 -13.47 -8.53 -3.33
CA THR A 258 -13.93 -9.82 -2.81
C THR A 258 -15.37 -9.79 -2.30
N GLY A 259 -16.06 -8.66 -2.39
CA GLY A 259 -17.45 -8.52 -1.96
C GLY A 259 -17.62 -8.26 -0.47
N LYS A 260 -16.55 -7.87 0.25
CA LYS A 260 -16.60 -7.59 1.70
C LYS A 260 -16.53 -6.08 1.97
N PRO A 261 -17.15 -5.57 3.06
CA PRO A 261 -16.95 -4.19 3.47
C PRO A 261 -15.46 -3.89 3.69
N SER A 262 -14.96 -2.83 3.07
CA SER A 262 -13.58 -2.33 3.27
C SER A 262 -13.63 -1.05 4.08
N GLN A 263 -13.21 -1.16 5.35
CA GLN A 263 -13.09 0.00 6.24
C GLN A 263 -12.07 1.00 5.67
N TRP A 264 -10.99 0.51 5.08
CA TRP A 264 -9.97 1.36 4.49
C TRP A 264 -10.52 2.22 3.35
N GLN A 265 -11.28 1.64 2.41
CA GLN A 265 -11.90 2.40 1.32
C GLN A 265 -12.87 3.46 1.85
N ALA A 266 -13.69 3.10 2.84
CA ALA A 266 -14.59 4.04 3.50
C ALA A 266 -13.82 5.19 4.15
N GLN A 267 -12.71 4.88 4.83
CA GLN A 267 -11.86 5.87 5.48
C GLN A 267 -11.19 6.82 4.47
N GLN A 268 -10.66 6.31 3.37
CA GLN A 268 -10.07 7.15 2.32
C GLN A 268 -11.09 8.11 1.73
N PHE A 269 -12.31 7.63 1.44
CA PHE A 269 -13.38 8.49 0.98
C PHE A 269 -13.72 9.53 2.04
N TYR A 270 -13.88 9.13 3.29
CA TYR A 270 -14.16 10.03 4.41
C TYR A 270 -13.13 11.16 4.55
N ASP A 271 -11.84 10.83 4.51
CA ASP A 271 -10.76 11.78 4.73
C ASP A 271 -10.59 12.75 3.57
N PHE A 272 -10.72 12.28 2.32
CA PHE A 272 -10.30 13.05 1.15
C PHE A 272 -11.44 13.54 0.25
N GLN A 273 -12.60 12.89 0.29
CA GLN A 273 -13.68 13.13 -0.69
C GLN A 273 -15.02 13.50 -0.04
N ALA A 274 -15.30 12.96 1.14
CA ALA A 274 -16.58 13.12 1.80
C ALA A 274 -16.84 14.58 2.17
N THR A 275 -17.98 15.07 1.70
CA THR A 275 -18.58 16.31 2.18
C THR A 275 -18.92 16.20 3.66
N PRO A 276 -19.12 17.33 4.38
CA PRO A 276 -19.54 17.28 5.78
C PRO A 276 -20.82 16.46 6.01
N ARG A 277 -21.72 16.42 5.03
CA ARG A 277 -22.94 15.62 5.09
C ARG A 277 -22.64 14.12 4.99
N GLU A 278 -21.78 13.71 4.06
CA GLU A 278 -21.39 12.30 3.90
C GLU A 278 -20.56 11.82 5.09
N ARG A 279 -19.67 12.66 5.62
CA ARG A 279 -18.94 12.34 6.87
C ARG A 279 -19.88 12.01 8.02
N ALA A 280 -20.93 12.80 8.20
CA ALA A 280 -21.94 12.53 9.23
C ALA A 280 -22.75 11.24 8.98
N ILE A 281 -22.78 10.72 7.75
CA ILE A 281 -23.42 9.43 7.41
C ILE A 281 -22.46 8.27 7.67
N LEU A 282 -21.18 8.43 7.30
CA LEU A 282 -20.16 7.38 7.38
C LEU A 282 -19.57 7.20 8.78
N ASP A 283 -19.54 8.27 9.58
CA ASP A 283 -19.03 8.31 10.95
C ASP A 283 -20.12 8.90 11.87
N PRO A 284 -21.16 8.11 12.18
CA PRO A 284 -22.30 8.59 12.95
C PRO A 284 -21.97 8.86 14.42
N ASP A 285 -20.90 8.28 14.96
CA ASP A 285 -20.45 8.51 16.34
C ASP A 285 -19.41 9.65 16.46
N GLY A 286 -18.88 10.12 15.32
CA GLY A 286 -17.98 11.26 15.24
C GLY A 286 -16.58 10.97 15.78
N ASN A 287 -16.17 9.70 15.77
CA ASN A 287 -14.88 9.28 16.31
C ASN A 287 -13.72 9.45 15.30
N GLY A 288 -14.04 9.85 14.07
CA GLY A 288 -13.09 10.07 12.98
C GLY A 288 -12.84 8.83 12.11
N PHE A 289 -13.53 7.72 12.37
CA PHE A 289 -13.40 6.47 11.63
C PHE A 289 -14.68 6.15 10.86
N ALA A 290 -14.57 6.12 9.54
CA ALA A 290 -15.71 5.80 8.68
C ALA A 290 -16.03 4.31 8.71
N CYS A 291 -17.33 4.00 8.84
CA CYS A 291 -17.88 2.66 8.72
C CYS A 291 -17.28 1.62 9.68
N ASP A 292 -16.73 2.07 10.81
CA ASP A 292 -16.12 1.21 11.82
C ASP A 292 -17.14 0.48 12.70
N GLY A 293 -18.42 0.80 12.54
CA GLY A 293 -19.51 -0.01 13.05
C GLY A 293 -19.47 -0.16 14.56
N GLY A 294 -19.43 0.95 15.30
CA GLY A 294 -20.06 1.01 16.61
C GLY A 294 -21.56 0.76 16.45
N ALA A 295 -21.97 -0.52 16.38
CA ALA A 295 -23.33 -1.05 16.28
C ALA A 295 -24.42 -0.01 16.02
N LEU A 296 -24.94 0.07 14.78
CA LEU A 296 -26.16 0.78 14.37
C LEU A 296 -26.96 1.29 15.58
N VAL A 297 -26.62 2.47 16.09
CA VAL A 297 -27.57 3.22 16.88
C VAL A 297 -28.69 3.47 15.87
N PRO A 298 -29.91 2.93 16.09
CA PRO A 298 -31.01 3.12 15.15
C PRO A 298 -31.11 4.61 14.84
N PRO A 299 -31.42 4.99 13.57
CA PRO A 299 -31.40 6.37 13.11
C PRO A 299 -32.10 7.20 14.17
N ALA A 300 -31.38 8.17 14.74
CA ALA A 300 -31.79 8.92 15.92
C ALA A 300 -33.30 9.15 15.88
N GLN A 301 -34.05 8.33 16.62
CA GLN A 301 -35.37 8.75 17.08
C GLN A 301 -35.09 10.08 17.73
N GLU A 302 -35.76 11.13 17.25
CA GLU A 302 -35.67 12.51 17.75
C GLU A 302 -35.10 12.49 19.15
N ALA A 303 -33.83 12.94 19.29
CA ALA A 303 -33.15 12.95 20.56
C ALA A 303 -34.16 13.41 21.61
N PRO A 304 -34.47 12.61 22.65
CA PRO A 304 -35.27 13.14 23.74
C PRO A 304 -34.57 14.43 24.13
N GLN A 305 -35.34 15.52 24.18
CA GLN A 305 -34.88 16.83 24.64
C GLN A 305 -34.46 16.67 26.11
N ILE A 306 -33.32 16.03 26.36
CA ILE A 306 -32.72 15.91 27.67
C ILE A 306 -31.99 17.23 27.85
N GLY A 307 -32.62 18.13 28.60
CA GLY A 307 -32.00 19.32 29.15
C GLY A 307 -30.91 18.98 30.17
N SER A 308 -29.96 18.12 29.83
CA SER A 308 -28.80 17.81 30.66
C SER A 308 -27.64 18.72 30.30
N THR A 309 -27.82 20.02 30.54
CA THR A 309 -26.66 20.90 30.73
C THR A 309 -26.06 20.57 32.09
N CYS A 310 -24.75 20.37 32.13
CA CYS A 310 -24.04 20.29 33.39
C CYS A 310 -24.31 21.55 34.25
N PRO A 311 -24.43 21.42 35.59
CA PRO A 311 -24.57 22.58 36.46
C PRO A 311 -23.45 23.61 36.22
N PRO A 312 -23.73 24.92 36.34
CA PRO A 312 -22.70 25.96 36.20
C PRO A 312 -21.48 25.65 37.08
N GLY A 313 -20.28 25.69 36.48
CA GLY A 313 -19.02 25.39 37.17
C GLY A 313 -18.53 23.95 37.06
N THR A 314 -19.21 23.09 36.29
CA THR A 314 -18.75 21.72 36.01
C THR A 314 -18.45 21.52 34.52
N HIS A 315 -17.59 20.55 34.19
CA HIS A 315 -17.19 20.20 32.83
C HIS A 315 -17.85 18.87 32.42
N GLY A 316 -18.57 18.86 31.30
CA GLY A 316 -19.18 17.65 30.77
C GLY A 316 -18.15 16.77 30.07
N PHE A 317 -18.10 15.49 30.42
CA PHE A 317 -17.33 14.45 29.76
C PHE A 317 -18.28 13.35 29.32
N GLY A 318 -18.29 13.00 28.04
CA GLY A 318 -19.08 11.88 27.53
C GLY A 318 -18.37 10.57 27.85
N ASP A 319 -19.09 9.61 28.43
CA ASP A 319 -18.59 8.24 28.55
C ASP A 319 -18.76 7.53 27.20
N PRO A 320 -17.66 7.14 26.52
CA PRO A 320 -17.73 6.55 25.19
C PRO A 320 -18.39 5.16 25.16
N GLY A 321 -18.49 4.46 26.30
CA GLY A 321 -19.13 3.15 26.37
C GLY A 321 -20.63 3.19 26.65
N THR A 322 -21.16 4.31 27.20
CA THR A 322 -22.56 4.38 27.65
C THR A 322 -23.35 5.57 27.10
N GLY A 323 -22.68 6.56 26.49
CA GLY A 323 -23.30 7.80 26.02
C GLY A 323 -23.81 8.72 27.13
N GLN A 324 -23.49 8.43 28.40
CA GLN A 324 -23.90 9.28 29.52
C GLN A 324 -22.96 10.48 29.68
N LEU A 325 -23.55 11.67 29.91
CA LEU A 325 -22.82 12.88 30.25
C LEU A 325 -22.45 12.85 31.74
N ARG A 326 -21.15 12.77 32.04
CA ARG A 326 -20.63 12.91 33.40
C ARG A 326 -20.12 14.33 33.61
N CYS A 327 -20.67 15.05 34.59
CA CYS A 327 -20.23 16.39 34.94
C CYS A 327 -19.13 16.31 36.01
N LEU A 328 -17.94 16.82 35.71
CA LEU A 328 -16.79 16.85 36.62
C LEU A 328 -16.64 18.25 37.24
N THR A 329 -16.36 18.32 38.54
CA THR A 329 -15.94 19.57 39.18
C THR A 329 -14.50 19.93 38.76
N PRO A 330 -14.06 21.20 38.92
CA PRO A 330 -12.68 21.58 38.64
C PRO A 330 -11.65 20.75 39.43
N GLU A 331 -11.98 20.37 40.67
CA GLU A 331 -11.12 19.55 41.52
C GLU A 331 -11.01 18.10 41.03
N GLU A 332 -12.08 17.56 40.44
CA GLU A 332 -12.04 16.23 39.81
C GLU A 332 -11.24 16.25 38.51
N LEU A 333 -11.37 17.33 37.72
CA LEU A 333 -10.59 17.52 36.50
C LEU A 333 -9.09 17.64 36.81
N GLU A 334 -8.74 18.39 37.85
CA GLU A 334 -7.35 18.58 38.29
C GLU A 334 -6.74 17.27 38.83
N ARG A 335 -7.53 16.43 39.52
CA ARG A 335 -7.08 15.07 39.92
C ARG A 335 -6.80 14.16 38.73
N LEU A 336 -7.59 14.26 37.66
CA LEU A 336 -7.37 13.46 36.45
C LEU A 336 -6.13 13.94 35.68
N GLN A 337 -5.86 15.25 35.67
CA GLN A 337 -4.71 15.84 34.98
C GLN A 337 -3.41 15.74 35.77
N GLY A 338 -3.48 15.69 37.10
CA GLY A 338 -2.32 15.68 38.01
C GLY A 338 -1.82 14.29 38.41
N ALA A 339 -2.46 13.20 37.98
CA ALA A 339 -1.99 11.86 38.28
C ALA A 339 -0.71 11.55 37.47
N PRO A 340 0.47 11.40 38.11
CA PRO A 340 1.66 10.99 37.39
C PRO A 340 1.43 9.59 36.82
N ALA A 341 1.73 9.41 35.53
CA ALA A 341 1.76 8.09 34.91
C ALA A 341 2.65 7.18 35.79
N SER A 342 2.08 6.10 36.31
CA SER A 342 2.87 5.12 37.06
C SER A 342 3.95 4.57 36.15
N PRO A 343 5.24 4.60 36.54
CA PRO A 343 6.29 4.02 35.73
C PRO A 343 6.05 2.51 35.62
N ASP A 344 5.96 2.03 34.39
CA ASP A 344 5.84 0.63 34.06
C ASP A 344 7.08 -0.13 34.61
N PRO A 345 6.93 -1.03 35.60
CA PRO A 345 8.06 -1.72 36.21
C PRO A 345 8.72 -2.78 35.30
N GLY A 346 8.30 -2.91 34.03
CA GLY A 346 8.76 -3.96 33.12
C GLY A 346 9.73 -3.57 31.99
N TYR A 347 10.01 -2.29 31.72
CA TYR A 347 10.75 -1.91 30.51
C TYR A 347 12.27 -1.82 30.74
N ALA A 348 13.00 -2.87 30.36
CA ALA A 348 14.45 -2.80 30.19
C ALA A 348 14.79 -2.32 28.76
N PRO A 349 15.66 -1.32 28.58
CA PRO A 349 16.06 -0.88 27.25
C PRO A 349 16.83 -1.98 26.49
N PRO A 350 16.61 -2.15 25.18
CA PRO A 350 17.33 -3.15 24.40
C PRO A 350 18.84 -2.83 24.34
N PRO A 351 19.69 -3.87 24.29
CA PRO A 351 21.14 -3.68 24.15
C PRO A 351 21.46 -3.03 22.79
N PRO A 352 22.57 -2.27 22.69
CA PRO A 352 22.97 -1.63 21.44
C PRO A 352 23.22 -2.67 20.35
N ALA A 353 22.67 -2.39 19.15
CA ALA A 353 22.88 -3.18 17.95
C ALA A 353 24.38 -3.29 17.64
N ARG A 354 24.86 -4.51 17.41
CA ARG A 354 26.22 -4.77 16.93
C ARG A 354 26.29 -4.53 15.42
N ASP A 355 27.39 -3.91 15.01
CA ASP A 355 27.73 -3.60 13.62
C ASP A 355 27.61 -4.81 12.68
N GLY A 356 27.09 -4.53 11.48
CA GLY A 356 26.55 -5.51 10.55
C GLY A 356 27.54 -6.52 9.99
N VAL A 357 27.01 -7.72 9.72
CA VAL A 357 27.51 -8.69 8.75
C VAL A 357 26.30 -9.45 8.22
N CYS A 358 26.09 -9.43 6.90
CA CYS A 358 25.22 -10.37 6.22
C CYS A 358 25.88 -11.76 6.26
N GLU A 359 25.59 -12.54 7.31
CA GLU A 359 25.92 -13.96 7.38
C GLU A 359 24.63 -14.79 7.44
N GLY A 360 23.97 -14.91 6.29
CA GLY A 360 22.98 -15.95 6.04
C GLY A 360 23.66 -17.13 5.36
N ARG A 361 23.96 -18.20 6.12
CA ARG A 361 24.43 -19.48 5.58
C ARG A 361 23.27 -20.19 4.87
N GLY A 362 23.29 -20.11 3.56
CA GLY A 362 22.56 -20.96 2.62
C GLY A 362 23.25 -20.80 1.26
N GLU A 363 24.16 -21.71 0.95
CA GLU A 363 25.17 -21.62 -0.12
C GLU A 363 24.60 -21.77 -1.56
N GLU A 364 23.35 -21.35 -1.80
CA GLU A 364 22.67 -21.46 -3.11
C GLU A 364 21.80 -20.24 -3.49
N ASP A 365 21.93 -19.07 -2.84
CA ASP A 365 21.18 -17.86 -3.26
C ASP A 365 22.14 -16.68 -3.57
N PRO A 366 22.68 -16.59 -4.80
CA PRO A 366 23.51 -15.47 -5.25
C PRO A 366 22.66 -14.33 -5.86
N ASP A 367 21.48 -14.00 -5.33
CA ASP A 367 20.45 -13.38 -6.19
C ASP A 367 19.83 -12.08 -5.67
N CYS A 368 20.67 -11.11 -5.29
CA CYS A 368 20.21 -9.71 -5.19
C CYS A 368 21.12 -8.72 -5.94
N ALA A 369 22.45 -8.95 -5.92
CA ALA A 369 23.38 -8.18 -6.71
C ALA A 369 23.40 -8.60 -8.19
N ASP A 370 23.50 -9.90 -8.49
CA ASP A 370 23.58 -10.40 -9.87
C ASP A 370 22.24 -10.40 -10.61
N MET A 371 21.12 -10.68 -9.92
CA MET A 371 19.77 -10.61 -10.51
C MET A 371 19.42 -9.26 -11.13
N LEU A 372 19.85 -8.15 -10.55
CA LEU A 372 19.56 -6.81 -11.08
C LEU A 372 20.59 -6.39 -12.14
N ARG A 373 21.78 -7.01 -12.14
CA ARG A 373 22.81 -6.81 -13.16
C ARG A 373 22.36 -7.38 -14.52
N GLU A 374 21.77 -8.57 -14.54
CA GLU A 374 21.28 -9.20 -15.79
C GLU A 374 20.12 -8.44 -16.46
N SER A 375 19.22 -7.81 -15.68
CA SER A 375 18.14 -6.98 -16.22
C SER A 375 18.68 -5.76 -17.00
N MET A 376 19.82 -5.24 -16.57
CA MET A 376 20.46 -4.07 -17.19
C MET A 376 21.37 -4.47 -18.37
N GLU A 377 22.04 -5.62 -18.29
CA GLU A 377 22.93 -6.09 -19.37
C GLU A 377 22.16 -6.51 -20.64
N ASN A 378 20.93 -7.01 -20.51
CA ASN A 378 20.06 -7.34 -21.65
C ASN A 378 19.27 -6.14 -22.24
N SER A 379 19.48 -4.93 -21.72
CA SER A 379 18.77 -3.71 -22.18
C SER A 379 19.66 -2.73 -22.95
N THR A 380 20.83 -3.17 -23.42
CA THR A 380 21.70 -2.37 -24.31
C THR A 380 21.29 -2.64 -25.77
N PRO A 381 21.10 -1.60 -26.62
CA PRO A 381 20.68 -1.77 -28.03
C PRO A 381 21.69 -2.52 -28.90
#